data_AF-A0A346XUM0-F1
#
_entry.id   AF-A0A346XUM0-F1
#
_cell.length_a   1.000
_cell.length_b   1.000
_cell.length_c   1.000
_cell.angle_alpha   90.00
_cell.angle_beta   90.00
_cell.angle_gamma   90.00
#
_symmetry.space_group_name_H-M   'P 1'
#
loop_
_entity.id
_entity.type
_entity.pdbx_description
1 polymer ?
#
loop_
_entity_poly.entity_id
_entity_poly.type
_entity_poly.pdbx_seq_one_letter_code
_entity_poly.pdbx_strand_id
1 'polypeptide(L)'
;MATNHGPSIKDDEQYEKLRDHGMSKSKAAAIANTDDASEKGGQSPSYDEWSKDDLYDRAQELDIEGRSDMTKDELIEALRST
;
A
#
# COMPACT_ATOMS: atom_id res chain seq x y z
N MET A 1 25.37 3.80 -8.09
CA MET A 1 24.91 4.92 -8.93
C MET A 1 23.89 4.34 -9.86
N ALA A 2 22.66 4.86 -9.87
CA ALA A 2 21.64 4.33 -10.74
C ALA A 2 22.05 4.55 -12.20
N THR A 3 22.08 3.46 -12.96
CA THR A 3 22.36 3.43 -14.38
C THR A 3 21.28 4.28 -15.07
N ASN A 4 21.67 5.22 -15.93
CA ASN A 4 20.72 5.99 -16.71
C ASN A 4 20.24 5.13 -17.90
N HIS A 5 18.98 4.69 -17.88
CA HIS A 5 18.41 3.81 -18.90
C HIS A 5 17.89 4.57 -20.14
N GLY A 6 18.15 5.89 -20.21
CA GLY A 6 17.73 6.75 -21.31
C GLY A 6 16.26 7.19 -21.22
N PRO A 7 15.72 7.89 -22.24
CA PRO A 7 14.37 8.49 -22.21
C PRO A 7 13.23 7.46 -22.16
N SER A 8 13.54 6.17 -22.13
CA SER A 8 12.57 5.07 -22.07
C SER A 8 12.17 4.68 -20.65
N ILE A 9 12.87 5.16 -19.61
CA ILE A 9 12.55 4.93 -18.20
C ILE A 9 12.45 6.29 -17.50
N LYS A 10 11.29 6.56 -16.89
CA LYS A 10 11.04 7.81 -16.17
C LYS A 10 11.68 7.80 -14.77
N ASP A 11 11.60 6.68 -14.07
CA ASP A 11 12.19 6.50 -12.74
C ASP A 11 13.25 5.37 -12.75
N ASP A 12 14.51 5.74 -12.99
CA ASP A 12 15.64 4.81 -13.01
C ASP A 12 15.85 4.10 -11.66
N GLU A 13 15.64 4.79 -10.54
CA GLU A 13 15.86 4.23 -9.21
C GLU A 13 14.82 3.15 -8.90
N GLN A 14 13.55 3.41 -9.20
CA GLN A 14 12.49 2.43 -9.05
C GLN A 14 12.69 1.25 -10.00
N TYR A 15 13.08 1.50 -11.25
CA TYR A 15 13.39 0.44 -12.20
C TYR A 15 14.49 -0.48 -11.66
N GLU A 16 15.60 0.05 -11.16
CA GLU A 16 16.70 -0.75 -10.63
C GLU A 16 16.30 -1.55 -9.40
N LYS A 17 15.58 -0.95 -8.44
CA LYS A 17 15.06 -1.69 -7.29
C LYS A 17 14.19 -2.86 -7.73
N LEU A 18 13.27 -2.64 -8.67
CA LEU A 18 12.41 -3.71 -9.20
C LEU A 18 13.23 -4.81 -9.89
N ARG A 19 14.32 -4.45 -10.58
CA ARG A 19 15.26 -5.41 -11.20
C ARG A 19 16.02 -6.22 -10.14
N ASP A 20 16.48 -5.59 -9.07
CA ASP A 20 17.16 -6.24 -7.94
C ASP A 20 16.22 -7.17 -7.17
N HIS A 21 14.94 -6.80 -7.07
CA HIS A 21 13.88 -7.68 -6.54
C HIS A 21 13.50 -8.83 -7.50
N GLY A 22 14.16 -8.98 -8.64
CA GLY A 22 13.97 -10.08 -9.57
C GLY A 22 12.85 -9.88 -10.61
N MET A 23 12.30 -8.66 -10.76
CA MET A 23 11.33 -8.40 -11.82
C MET A 23 11.97 -8.45 -13.21
N SER A 24 11.18 -8.89 -14.19
CA SER A 24 11.56 -8.83 -15.60
C SER A 24 11.70 -7.37 -16.06
N LYS A 25 12.62 -7.14 -17.00
CA LYS A 25 12.91 -5.81 -17.57
C LYS A 25 11.65 -5.07 -18.04
N SER A 26 10.77 -5.74 -18.77
CA SER A 26 9.53 -5.14 -19.29
C SER A 26 8.56 -4.74 -18.17
N LYS A 27 8.43 -5.56 -17.13
CA LYS A 27 7.54 -5.28 -15.99
C LYS A 27 8.07 -4.15 -15.12
N ALA A 28 9.37 -4.17 -14.82
CA ALA A 28 10.04 -3.09 -14.09
C ALA A 28 9.91 -1.75 -14.83
N ALA A 29 10.14 -1.75 -16.15
CA ALA A 29 9.98 -0.56 -16.99
C ALA A 29 8.54 -0.04 -17.02
N ALA A 30 7.54 -0.93 -17.05
CA ALA A 30 6.13 -0.52 -17.04
C ALA A 30 5.76 0.18 -15.72
N ILE A 31 6.23 -0.34 -14.58
CA ILE A 31 5.97 0.24 -13.26
C ILE A 31 6.73 1.58 -13.12
N ALA A 32 8.02 1.60 -13.45
CA ALA A 32 8.86 2.81 -13.41
C ALA A 32 8.45 3.93 -14.37
N ASN A 33 7.67 3.63 -15.41
CA ASN A 33 7.11 4.60 -16.34
C ASN A 33 5.69 5.04 -16.00
N THR A 34 5.06 4.37 -15.03
CA THR A 34 3.74 4.73 -14.51
C THR A 34 3.95 5.75 -13.41
N ASP A 35 3.59 7.00 -13.71
CA ASP A 35 3.49 8.04 -12.69
C ASP A 35 2.49 7.55 -11.61
N ASP A 36 2.78 7.83 -10.33
CA ASP A 36 1.83 7.60 -9.23
C ASP A 36 1.67 6.13 -8.76
N ALA A 37 2.55 5.21 -9.17
CA ALA A 37 2.48 3.81 -8.71
C ALA A 37 2.59 3.67 -7.17
N SER A 38 3.35 4.56 -6.51
CA SER A 38 3.45 4.62 -5.04
C SER A 38 2.19 5.17 -4.37
N GLU A 39 1.45 6.05 -5.04
CA GLU A 39 0.24 6.69 -4.52
C GLU A 39 -0.98 5.77 -4.69
N LYS A 40 -1.10 5.10 -5.85
CA LYS A 40 -2.17 4.11 -6.11
C LYS A 40 -2.10 2.83 -5.28
N GLY A 41 -0.93 2.47 -4.76
CA GLY A 41 -0.74 1.28 -3.92
C GLY A 41 -0.78 1.56 -2.42
N GLY A 42 -0.72 2.83 -2.00
CA GLY A 42 -0.44 3.21 -0.61
C GLY A 42 -1.52 4.06 0.07
N GLN A 43 -2.49 4.60 -0.67
CA GLN A 43 -3.54 5.44 -0.11
C GLN A 43 -4.85 4.66 0.06
N SER A 44 -4.86 3.58 0.83
CA SER A 44 -6.07 3.36 1.61
C SER A 44 -6.00 4.41 2.72
N PRO A 45 -6.99 5.31 2.88
CA PRO A 45 -7.00 6.24 4.01
C PRO A 45 -6.73 5.43 5.26
N SER A 46 -5.73 5.86 6.03
CA SER A 46 -5.32 5.13 7.22
C SER A 46 -6.55 4.92 8.10
N TYR A 47 -6.68 3.76 8.73
CA TYR A 47 -7.78 3.50 9.66
C TYR A 47 -7.92 4.60 10.75
N ASP A 48 -6.85 5.36 11.03
CA ASP A 48 -6.89 6.54 11.91
C ASP A 48 -7.89 7.63 11.43
N GLU A 49 -8.08 7.76 10.11
CA GLU A 49 -8.97 8.74 9.48
C GLU A 49 -10.43 8.30 9.44
N TRP A 50 -10.70 7.01 9.65
CA TRP A 50 -12.06 6.45 9.61
C TRP A 50 -12.85 6.79 10.87
N SER A 51 -14.18 6.85 10.76
CA SER A 51 -15.01 6.99 11.97
C SER A 51 -15.02 5.68 12.77
N LYS A 52 -15.39 5.74 14.05
CA LYS A 52 -15.51 4.52 14.87
C LYS A 52 -16.52 3.55 14.25
N ASP A 53 -17.61 4.06 13.69
CA ASP A 53 -18.65 3.26 13.05
C ASP A 53 -18.11 2.54 11.81
N ASP A 54 -17.37 3.23 10.93
CA ASP A 54 -16.75 2.60 9.76
C ASP A 54 -15.74 1.49 10.15
N LEU A 55 -14.97 1.73 11.21
CA LEU A 55 -14.02 0.74 11.75
C LEU A 55 -14.74 -0.45 12.38
N TYR A 56 -15.86 -0.20 13.05
CA TYR A 56 -16.68 -1.26 13.63
C TYR A 56 -17.32 -2.14 12.55
N ASP A 57 -17.89 -1.52 11.51
CA ASP A 57 -18.46 -2.24 10.37
C ASP A 57 -17.39 -3.08 9.68
N ARG A 58 -16.21 -2.50 9.45
CA ARG A 58 -15.08 -3.23 8.88
C ARG A 58 -14.62 -4.40 9.76
N ALA A 59 -14.56 -4.20 11.07
CA ALA A 59 -14.23 -5.25 12.03
C ALA A 59 -15.31 -6.35 12.07
N GLN A 60 -16.58 -6.00 11.83
CA GLN A 60 -17.68 -6.96 11.70
C GLN A 60 -17.56 -7.78 10.41
N GLU A 61 -17.22 -7.17 9.28
CA GLU A 61 -16.99 -7.88 8.01
C GLU A 61 -15.85 -8.92 8.12
N LEU A 62 -14.87 -8.64 8.98
CA LEU A 62 -13.71 -9.50 9.23
C LEU A 62 -13.90 -10.44 10.43
N ASP A 63 -15.10 -10.48 11.02
CA ASP A 63 -15.46 -11.32 12.17
C ASP A 63 -14.51 -11.16 13.38
N ILE A 64 -14.05 -9.93 13.64
CA ILE A 64 -13.18 -9.63 14.79
C ILE A 64 -13.99 -9.78 16.09
N GLU A 65 -13.54 -10.69 16.96
CA GLU A 65 -14.13 -10.94 18.27
C GLU A 65 -13.86 -9.77 19.24
N GLY A 66 -14.80 -9.47 20.11
CA GLY A 66 -14.68 -8.37 21.08
C GLY A 66 -14.80 -6.95 20.48
N ARG A 67 -15.00 -6.81 19.16
CA ARG A 67 -15.17 -5.52 18.45
C ARG A 67 -16.21 -4.58 19.09
N SER A 68 -17.25 -5.13 19.72
CA SER A 68 -18.33 -4.35 20.35
C SER A 68 -17.89 -3.62 21.62
N ASP A 69 -16.87 -4.13 22.30
CA ASP A 69 -16.29 -3.52 23.50
C ASP A 69 -15.09 -2.63 23.17
N MET A 70 -14.56 -2.71 21.94
CA MET A 70 -13.39 -1.96 21.51
C MET A 70 -13.66 -0.45 21.33
N THR A 71 -12.67 0.34 21.71
CA THR A 71 -12.54 1.75 21.37
C THR A 71 -12.11 1.93 19.91
N LYS A 72 -12.15 3.17 19.40
CA LYS A 72 -11.71 3.46 18.03
C LYS A 72 -10.27 3.00 17.80
N ASP A 73 -9.38 3.26 18.75
CA ASP A 73 -7.96 2.91 18.65
C ASP A 73 -7.74 1.40 18.67
N GLU A 74 -8.48 0.67 19.52
CA GLU A 74 -8.44 -0.80 19.55
C GLU A 74 -8.98 -1.42 18.26
N LEU A 75 -10.04 -0.85 17.67
CA LEU A 75 -10.54 -1.29 16.35
C LEU A 75 -9.49 -1.07 15.25
N ILE A 76 -8.79 0.08 15.27
CA ILE A 76 -7.70 0.37 14.33
C ILE A 76 -6.57 -0.65 14.48
N GLU A 77 -6.15 -0.94 15.72
CA GLU A 77 -5.09 -1.90 15.99
C GLU A 77 -5.49 -3.31 15.55
N ALA A 78 -6.71 -3.75 15.88
CA ALA A 78 -7.24 -5.04 15.47
C ALA A 78 -7.26 -5.17 13.93
N LEU A 79 -7.76 -4.16 13.23
CA LEU A 79 -7.80 -4.11 11.76
C LEU A 79 -6.43 -4.04 11.09
N ARG A 80 -5.41 -3.54 11.79
CA ARG A 80 -4.02 -3.55 11.30
C ARG A 80 -3.33 -4.90 11.53
N SER A 81 -3.85 -5.70 12.45
CA SER A 81 -3.30 -7.00 12.81
C SER A 81 -4.05 -8.18 12.16
N THR A 82 -5.14 -7.94 11.41
CA THR A 82 -5.78 -8.93 10.53
C THR A 82 -4.95 -9.17 9.27
#